data_AF-A0A916VEF4-F1
#
_entry.id   AF-A0A916VEF4-F1
#
_cell.length_a   1.000
_cell.length_b   1.000
_cell.length_c   1.000
_cell.angle_alpha   90.00
_cell.angle_beta   90.00
_cell.angle_gamma   90.00
#
_symmetry.space_group_name_H-M   'P 1'
#
loop_
_entity.id
_entity.type
_entity.pdbx_description
1 polymer ?
#
loop_
_entity_poly.entity_id
_entity_poly.type
_entity_poly.pdbx_seq_one_letter_code
_entity_poly.pdbx_strand_id
1 'polypeptide(L)'
;MSAMQEIQYIYKDVSEWLKFAEVKHAGLFAVWTAILISLVSEKDWFNEPLVENTFLLIIAFGGSLINIISFIPFLNRSQYIKEKCYQKYCKYANNSVFYQSVFVATYSKIGIQDSVEKYIRMLEKKGVHFENIQLEEDYLKQIIEVSTVATIKIYLFNVAVKYVFGAAILYFIIVTAL
;
A
#
# COMPACT_ATOMS: atom_id res chain seq x y z
N MET A 1 29.94 10.93 2.09
CA MET A 1 28.72 11.21 1.31
C MET A 1 28.16 12.53 1.81
N SER A 2 27.75 13.45 0.94
CA SER A 2 27.03 14.64 1.39
C SER A 2 25.62 14.25 1.87
N ALA A 3 25.01 15.05 2.76
CA ALA A 3 23.63 14.79 3.21
C ALA A 3 22.66 14.70 2.03
N MET A 4 22.82 15.56 1.04
CA MET A 4 22.05 15.49 -0.21
C MET A 4 22.16 14.13 -0.92
N GLN A 5 23.35 13.54 -1.02
CA GLN A 5 23.53 12.21 -1.65
C GLN A 5 22.80 11.12 -0.86
N GLU A 6 22.85 11.17 0.47
CA GLU A 6 22.15 10.23 1.35
C GLU A 6 20.63 10.35 1.18
N ILE A 7 20.10 11.58 1.20
CA ILE A 7 18.67 11.85 1.04
C ILE A 7 18.18 11.37 -0.33
N GLN A 8 18.93 11.65 -1.41
CA GLN A 8 18.59 11.16 -2.75
C GLN A 8 18.59 9.63 -2.83
N TYR A 9 19.53 8.98 -2.16
CA TYR A 9 19.58 7.52 -2.06
C TYR A 9 18.34 6.97 -1.36
N ILE A 10 17.96 7.54 -0.21
CA ILE A 10 16.75 7.13 0.52
C ILE A 10 15.49 7.36 -0.31
N TYR A 11 15.39 8.52 -0.98
CA TYR A 11 14.27 8.81 -1.87
C TYR A 11 14.12 7.76 -2.98
N LYS A 12 15.23 7.35 -3.59
CA LYS A 12 15.23 6.30 -4.62
C LYS A 12 14.72 4.96 -4.05
N ASP A 13 15.23 4.53 -2.89
CA ASP A 13 14.81 3.28 -2.25
C ASP A 13 13.30 3.29 -1.93
N VAL A 14 12.82 4.35 -1.29
CA VAL A 14 11.40 4.50 -0.94
C VAL A 14 10.51 4.55 -2.19
N SER A 15 10.98 5.18 -3.28
CA SER A 15 10.29 5.18 -4.57
C SER A 15 10.21 3.78 -5.21
N GLU A 16 11.27 2.98 -5.09
CA GLU A 16 11.27 1.58 -5.55
C GLU A 16 10.27 0.74 -4.75
N TRP A 17 10.17 0.93 -3.43
CA TRP A 17 9.15 0.28 -2.61
C TRP A 17 7.72 0.67 -2.99
N LEU A 18 7.48 1.94 -3.35
CA LEU A 18 6.18 2.39 -3.87
C LEU A 18 5.83 1.66 -5.18
N LYS A 19 6.76 1.64 -6.14
CA LYS A 19 6.57 0.93 -7.42
C LYS A 19 6.28 -0.55 -7.19
N PHE A 20 7.01 -1.19 -6.28
CA PHE A 20 6.75 -2.58 -5.92
C PHE A 20 5.34 -2.79 -5.33
N ALA A 21 4.87 -1.89 -4.47
CA ALA A 21 3.51 -1.95 -3.94
C ALA A 21 2.44 -1.79 -5.03
N GLU A 22 2.68 -0.93 -6.03
CA GLU A 22 1.79 -0.74 -7.18
C GLU A 22 1.77 -1.96 -8.10
N VAL A 23 2.92 -2.55 -8.39
CA VAL A 23 3.03 -3.78 -9.18
C VAL A 23 2.27 -4.93 -8.53
N LYS A 24 2.29 -5.05 -7.20
CA LYS A 24 1.49 -6.06 -6.47
C LYS A 24 -0.01 -5.89 -6.69
N HIS A 25 -0.52 -4.67 -6.59
CA HIS A 25 -1.93 -4.38 -6.85
C HIS A 25 -2.30 -4.59 -8.31
N ALA A 26 -1.46 -4.17 -9.25
CA ALA A 26 -1.66 -4.40 -10.67
C ALA A 26 -1.69 -5.89 -11.01
N GLY A 27 -0.77 -6.68 -10.44
CA GLY A 27 -0.73 -8.12 -10.61
C GLY A 27 -1.98 -8.80 -10.08
N LEU A 28 -2.42 -8.45 -8.87
CA LEU A 28 -3.64 -9.03 -8.30
C LEU A 28 -4.90 -8.59 -9.06
N PHE A 29 -4.94 -7.35 -9.55
CA PHE A 29 -6.01 -6.86 -10.43
C PHE A 29 -6.08 -7.65 -11.75
N ALA A 30 -4.93 -7.94 -12.37
CA ALA A 30 -4.87 -8.74 -13.59
C ALA A 30 -5.40 -10.16 -13.36
N VAL A 31 -5.08 -10.78 -12.21
CA VAL A 31 -5.64 -12.09 -11.82
C VAL A 31 -7.16 -12.02 -11.71
N TRP A 32 -7.71 -11.03 -10.99
CA TRP A 32 -9.16 -10.89 -10.88
C TRP A 32 -9.84 -10.62 -12.22
N THR A 33 -9.21 -9.84 -13.10
CA THR A 33 -9.71 -9.59 -14.45
C THR A 33 -9.70 -10.87 -15.29
N ALA A 34 -8.65 -11.68 -15.20
CA ALA A 34 -8.58 -12.97 -15.89
C ALA A 34 -9.68 -13.93 -15.41
N ILE A 35 -9.96 -13.96 -14.10
CA ILE A 35 -11.08 -14.74 -13.53
C ILE A 35 -12.41 -14.24 -14.10
N LEU A 36 -12.65 -12.92 -14.10
CA LEU A 36 -13.88 -12.35 -14.66
C LEU A 36 -14.07 -12.70 -16.14
N ILE A 37 -13.00 -12.60 -16.95
CA ILE A 37 -13.04 -12.99 -18.36
C ILE A 37 -13.35 -14.48 -18.49
N SER A 38 -12.71 -15.33 -17.70
CA SER A 38 -12.94 -16.79 -17.72
C SER A 38 -14.40 -17.13 -17.41
N LEU A 39 -14.97 -16.55 -16.35
CA LEU A 39 -16.35 -16.78 -15.93
C LEU A 39 -17.34 -16.41 -17.04
N VAL A 40 -17.16 -15.24 -17.68
CA VAL A 40 -18.08 -14.77 -18.72
C VAL A 40 -17.88 -15.49 -20.07
N SER A 41 -16.70 -16.08 -20.30
CA SER A 41 -16.37 -16.76 -21.56
C SER A 41 -16.84 -18.22 -21.60
N GLU A 42 -17.28 -18.77 -20.47
CA GLU A 42 -17.69 -20.17 -20.36
C GLU A 42 -19.03 -20.39 -21.08
N LYS A 43 -19.06 -21.33 -22.03
CA LYS A 43 -20.22 -21.57 -22.90
C LYS A 43 -21.46 -22.02 -22.13
N ASP A 44 -21.25 -22.69 -20.99
CA ASP A 44 -22.30 -23.22 -20.13
C ASP A 44 -22.64 -22.28 -18.96
N TRP A 45 -22.15 -21.04 -18.95
CA TRP A 45 -22.48 -20.04 -17.94
C TRP A 45 -23.99 -19.81 -17.75
N PHE A 46 -24.77 -19.98 -18.82
CA PHE A 46 -26.23 -19.86 -18.77
C PHE A 46 -26.95 -21.14 -18.35
N ASN A 47 -26.23 -22.27 -18.25
CA ASN A 47 -26.75 -23.59 -17.91
C ASN A 47 -26.54 -23.95 -16.43
N GLU A 48 -25.58 -23.32 -15.75
CA GLU A 48 -25.31 -23.50 -14.32
C GLU A 48 -26.30 -22.74 -13.41
N PRO A 49 -26.42 -23.10 -12.12
CA PRO A 49 -27.30 -22.42 -11.17
C PRO A 49 -26.97 -20.93 -11.08
N LEU A 50 -27.96 -20.08 -11.38
CA LEU A 50 -27.83 -18.62 -11.41
C LEU A 50 -27.24 -18.04 -10.11
N VAL A 51 -27.44 -18.71 -8.98
CA VAL A 51 -26.93 -18.30 -7.66
C VAL A 51 -25.41 -18.46 -7.55
N GLU A 52 -24.84 -19.58 -8.03
CA GLU A 52 -23.39 -19.84 -7.96
C GLU A 52 -22.62 -18.87 -8.87
N ASN A 53 -23.09 -18.70 -10.09
CA ASN A 53 -22.51 -17.78 -11.07
C ASN A 53 -22.57 -16.33 -10.61
N THR A 54 -23.70 -15.90 -10.04
CA THR A 54 -23.84 -14.55 -9.47
C THR A 54 -22.87 -14.35 -8.30
N PHE A 55 -22.72 -15.35 -7.44
CA PHE A 55 -21.84 -15.29 -6.28
C PHE A 55 -20.35 -15.17 -6.68
N LEU A 56 -19.88 -15.99 -7.63
CA LEU A 56 -18.53 -15.93 -8.17
C LEU A 56 -18.23 -14.57 -8.82
N LEU A 57 -19.20 -14.02 -9.54
CA LEU A 57 -19.07 -12.71 -10.18
C LEU A 57 -18.94 -11.59 -9.13
N ILE A 58 -19.74 -11.61 -8.06
CA ILE A 58 -19.63 -10.64 -6.96
C ILE A 58 -18.25 -10.73 -6.29
N ILE A 59 -17.72 -11.93 -6.07
CA ILE A 59 -16.38 -12.12 -5.50
C ILE A 59 -15.31 -11.53 -6.41
N ALA A 60 -15.32 -11.91 -7.69
CA ALA A 60 -14.30 -11.48 -8.64
C ALA A 60 -14.34 -9.96 -8.89
N PHE A 61 -15.55 -9.39 -8.91
CA PHE A 61 -15.74 -7.95 -9.01
C PHE A 61 -15.28 -7.22 -7.74
N GLY A 62 -15.63 -7.74 -6.56
CA GLY A 62 -15.17 -7.20 -5.27
C GLY A 62 -13.64 -7.20 -5.17
N GLY A 63 -13.00 -8.31 -5.57
CA GLY A 63 -11.54 -8.43 -5.63
C GLY A 63 -10.89 -7.41 -6.58
N SER A 64 -11.50 -7.19 -7.75
CA SER A 64 -11.07 -6.16 -8.71
C SER A 64 -11.17 -4.75 -8.13
N LEU A 65 -12.31 -4.43 -7.51
CA LEU A 65 -12.57 -3.12 -6.91
C LEU A 65 -11.56 -2.76 -5.81
N ILE A 66 -11.22 -3.69 -4.92
CA ILE A 66 -10.23 -3.44 -3.85
C ILE A 66 -8.89 -2.98 -4.45
N ASN A 67 -8.47 -3.60 -5.55
CA ASN A 67 -7.20 -3.25 -6.21
C ASN A 67 -7.28 -1.92 -6.96
N ILE A 68 -8.38 -1.61 -7.66
CA ILE A 68 -8.57 -0.30 -8.31
C ILE A 68 -8.61 0.81 -7.27
N ILE A 69 -9.34 0.61 -6.17
CA ILE A 69 -9.48 1.58 -5.09
C ILE A 69 -8.11 1.95 -4.51
N SER A 70 -7.15 1.01 -4.45
CA SER A 70 -5.78 1.28 -3.98
C SER A 70 -5.00 2.32 -4.80
N PHE A 71 -5.44 2.65 -6.02
CA PHE A 71 -4.84 3.69 -6.86
C PHE A 71 -5.50 5.06 -6.69
N ILE A 72 -6.59 5.18 -5.92
CA ILE A 72 -7.27 6.46 -5.68
C ILE A 72 -6.39 7.35 -4.78
N PRO A 73 -5.92 8.53 -5.25
CA PRO A 73 -5.01 9.38 -4.49
C PRO A 73 -5.59 9.91 -3.16
N PHE A 74 -6.91 10.03 -3.06
CA PHE A 74 -7.59 10.50 -1.86
C PHE A 74 -7.34 9.60 -0.64
N LEU A 75 -7.19 8.28 -0.83
CA LEU A 75 -6.92 7.35 0.28
C LEU A 75 -5.59 7.65 0.98
N ASN A 76 -4.62 8.18 0.23
CA ASN A 76 -3.31 8.57 0.78
C ASN A 76 -3.41 9.78 1.71
N ARG A 77 -4.49 10.55 1.63
CA ARG A 77 -4.76 11.72 2.49
C ARG A 77 -5.66 11.38 3.68
N SER A 78 -6.30 10.21 3.69
CA SER A 78 -7.22 9.79 4.74
C SER A 78 -6.51 9.58 6.08
N GLN A 79 -6.82 10.42 7.08
CA GLN A 79 -6.30 10.28 8.44
C GLN A 79 -6.68 8.95 9.09
N TYR A 80 -7.90 8.46 8.80
CA TYR A 80 -8.35 7.17 9.32
C TYR A 80 -7.44 6.02 8.85
N ILE A 81 -7.10 5.99 7.56
CA ILE A 81 -6.23 4.95 7.00
C ILE A 81 -4.81 5.07 7.53
N LYS A 82 -4.29 6.30 7.64
CA LYS A 82 -2.96 6.55 8.23
C LYS A 82 -2.89 6.05 9.68
N GLU A 83 -3.90 6.34 10.49
CA GLU A 83 -3.98 5.85 11.88
C GLU A 83 -3.98 4.31 11.94
N LYS A 84 -4.78 3.64 11.10
CA LYS A 84 -4.77 2.17 11.01
C LYS A 84 -3.42 1.60 10.59
N CYS A 85 -2.74 2.26 9.64
CA CYS A 85 -1.39 1.89 9.23
C CYS A 85 -0.40 2.07 10.38
N TYR A 86 -0.45 3.20 11.09
CA TYR A 86 0.41 3.48 12.23
C TYR A 86 0.22 2.42 13.33
N GLN A 87 -1.02 2.13 13.73
CA GLN A 87 -1.32 1.10 14.72
C GLN A 87 -0.78 -0.28 14.33
N LYS A 88 -0.87 -0.64 13.04
CA LYS A 88 -0.36 -1.94 12.55
C LYS A 88 1.16 -2.02 12.51
N TYR A 89 1.84 -0.90 12.22
CA TYR A 89 3.26 -0.87 11.90
C TYR A 89 4.13 -0.15 12.95
N CYS A 90 3.56 0.38 14.03
CA CYS A 90 4.27 1.19 15.04
C CYS A 90 5.54 0.54 15.61
N LYS A 91 5.61 -0.79 15.63
CA LYS A 91 6.78 -1.56 16.08
C LYS A 91 8.01 -1.46 15.17
N TYR A 92 7.88 -0.91 13.96
CA TYR A 92 8.97 -0.87 12.96
C TYR A 92 9.79 0.43 12.98
N ALA A 93 9.68 1.30 13.98
CA ALA A 93 10.25 2.67 13.96
C ALA A 93 11.80 2.80 13.90
N ASN A 94 12.57 1.71 13.97
CA ASN A 94 14.02 1.77 14.23
C ASN A 94 14.92 1.92 12.99
N ASN A 95 14.37 2.09 11.79
CA ASN A 95 15.14 2.20 10.55
C ASN A 95 14.87 3.56 9.86
N SER A 96 15.93 4.32 9.57
CA SER A 96 15.82 5.67 8.99
C SER A 96 15.65 5.70 7.47
N VAL A 97 15.79 4.54 6.82
CA VAL A 97 15.77 4.38 5.35
C VAL A 97 14.53 3.61 4.91
N PHE A 98 14.13 2.58 5.66
CA PHE A 98 13.00 1.73 5.29
C PHE A 98 11.67 2.48 5.31
N TYR A 99 10.94 2.46 4.19
CA TYR A 99 9.73 3.27 3.98
C TYR A 99 8.67 3.17 5.10
N GLN A 100 8.42 1.97 5.66
CA GLN A 100 7.44 1.83 6.75
C GLN A 100 7.95 2.44 8.06
N SER A 101 9.25 2.32 8.32
CA SER A 101 9.89 2.88 9.50
C SER A 101 9.91 4.40 9.43
N VAL A 102 10.22 4.97 8.26
CA VAL A 102 10.10 6.40 7.99
C VAL A 102 8.68 6.87 8.26
N PHE A 103 7.67 6.24 7.64
CA PHE A 103 6.26 6.59 7.88
C PHE A 103 5.89 6.60 9.37
N VAL A 104 6.29 5.57 10.12
CA VAL A 104 6.00 5.46 11.56
C VAL A 104 6.70 6.55 12.36
N ALA A 105 7.99 6.77 12.11
CA ALA A 105 8.78 7.77 12.83
C ALA A 105 8.31 9.20 12.54
N THR A 106 7.83 9.45 11.33
CA THR A 106 7.36 10.78 10.88
C THR A 106 5.84 10.94 11.01
N TYR A 107 5.12 9.95 11.57
CA TYR A 107 3.67 10.06 11.72
C TYR A 107 3.33 11.23 12.65
N SER A 108 2.49 12.14 12.14
CA SER A 108 2.03 13.32 12.87
C SER A 108 0.59 13.68 12.51
N LYS A 109 -0.15 14.15 13.51
CA LYS A 109 -1.48 14.75 13.35
C LYS A 109 -1.43 16.28 13.20
N ILE A 110 -0.27 16.89 13.46
CA ILE A 110 -0.08 18.34 13.53
C ILE A 110 0.13 18.91 12.12
N GLY A 111 0.98 18.26 11.33
CA GLY A 111 1.25 18.69 9.95
C GLY A 111 2.54 18.11 9.37
N ILE A 112 2.82 18.47 8.12
CA ILE A 112 4.02 18.00 7.41
C ILE A 112 5.31 18.56 8.01
N GLN A 113 5.30 19.80 8.51
CA GLN A 113 6.51 20.42 9.08
C GLN A 113 7.01 19.66 10.33
N ASP A 114 6.13 19.29 11.24
CA ASP A 114 6.47 18.43 12.41
C ASP A 114 7.01 17.06 11.97
N SER A 115 6.50 16.53 10.85
CA SER A 115 6.97 15.26 10.28
C SER A 115 8.41 15.39 9.74
N VAL A 116 8.72 16.51 9.08
CA VAL A 116 10.07 16.84 8.57
C VAL A 116 11.05 17.03 9.73
N GLU A 117 10.69 17.80 10.74
CA GLU A 117 11.54 18.00 11.92
C GLU A 117 11.87 16.69 12.65
N LYS A 118 10.88 15.81 12.81
CA LYS A 118 11.10 14.46 13.35
C LYS A 118 12.08 13.67 12.50
N TYR A 119 11.98 13.79 11.17
CA TYR A 119 12.86 13.07 10.27
C TYR A 119 14.30 13.60 10.32
N ILE A 120 14.48 14.92 10.31
CA ILE A 120 15.79 15.58 10.49
C ILE A 120 16.46 15.06 11.75
N ARG A 121 15.75 15.10 12.90
CA ARG A 121 16.30 14.59 14.18
C ARG A 121 16.67 13.11 14.12
N MET A 122 15.95 12.29 13.33
CA MET A 122 16.28 10.88 13.16
C MET A 122 17.55 10.69 12.32
N LEU A 123 17.74 11.49 11.27
CA LEU A 123 18.90 11.44 10.37
C LEU A 123 20.16 12.04 11.02
N GLU A 124 20.03 13.13 11.78
CA GLU A 124 21.13 13.72 12.56
C GLU A 124 21.68 12.74 13.60
N LYS A 125 20.81 11.99 14.29
CA LYS A 125 21.21 10.89 15.19
C LYS A 125 22.01 9.78 14.50
N LYS A 126 21.93 9.70 13.17
CA LYS A 126 22.67 8.75 12.33
C LYS A 126 23.89 9.38 11.65
N GLY A 127 24.20 10.64 11.96
CA GLY A 127 25.39 11.34 11.46
C GLY A 127 25.18 12.10 10.15
N VAL A 128 23.94 12.33 9.71
CA VAL A 128 23.62 13.15 8.53
C VAL A 128 23.54 14.62 8.95
N HIS A 129 24.37 15.48 8.37
CA HIS A 129 24.43 16.91 8.68
C HIS A 129 23.88 17.75 7.51
N PHE A 130 22.84 18.52 7.78
CA PHE A 130 22.15 19.34 6.78
C PHE A 130 22.85 20.71 6.64
N GLU A 131 23.18 21.09 5.41
CA GLU A 131 23.89 22.35 5.10
C GLU A 131 23.02 23.29 4.24
N ASN A 132 22.11 22.74 3.43
CA ASN A 132 21.26 23.50 2.52
C ASN A 132 19.78 23.20 2.79
N ILE A 133 19.21 23.98 3.69
CA ILE A 133 17.91 23.71 4.32
C ILE A 133 16.79 23.54 3.28
N GLN A 134 16.70 24.38 2.24
CA GLN A 134 15.49 24.39 1.41
C GLN A 134 15.36 23.17 0.48
N LEU A 135 16.40 22.84 -0.28
CA LEU A 135 16.33 21.71 -1.21
C LEU A 135 16.30 20.38 -0.46
N GLU A 136 17.08 20.27 0.62
CA GLU A 136 17.10 19.07 1.46
C GLU A 136 15.72 18.85 2.11
N GLU A 137 15.08 19.90 2.63
CA GLU A 137 13.72 19.82 3.18
C GLU A 137 12.68 19.35 2.14
N ASP A 138 12.75 19.83 0.90
CA ASP A 138 11.80 19.41 -0.14
C ASP A 138 11.94 17.93 -0.48
N TYR A 139 13.16 17.40 -0.51
CA TYR A 139 13.37 15.95 -0.62
C TYR A 139 12.87 15.19 0.60
N LEU A 140 13.07 15.70 1.83
CA LEU A 140 12.55 15.06 3.03
C LEU A 140 11.01 14.98 3.01
N LYS A 141 10.33 16.05 2.58
CA LYS A 141 8.87 16.05 2.37
C LYS A 141 8.46 14.95 1.38
N GLN A 142 9.15 14.85 0.25
CA GLN A 142 8.88 13.81 -0.74
C GLN A 142 9.10 12.40 -0.18
N ILE A 143 10.19 12.16 0.55
CA ILE A 143 10.44 10.85 1.19
C ILE A 143 9.31 10.49 2.13
N ILE A 144 8.84 11.42 2.96
CA ILE A 144 7.73 11.21 3.90
C ILE A 144 6.44 10.88 3.13
N GLU A 145 6.12 11.63 2.08
CA GLU A 145 4.93 11.40 1.27
C GLU A 145 4.95 10.05 0.56
N VAL A 146 6.05 9.73 -0.13
CA VAL A 146 6.21 8.46 -0.85
C VAL A 146 6.20 7.29 0.14
N SER A 147 6.86 7.42 1.31
CA SER A 147 6.82 6.43 2.38
C SER A 147 5.41 6.19 2.91
N THR A 148 4.64 7.27 3.07
CA THR A 148 3.24 7.20 3.49
C THR A 148 2.39 6.46 2.47
N VAL A 149 2.50 6.82 1.19
CA VAL A 149 1.74 6.16 0.10
C VAL A 149 2.11 4.69 -0.01
N ALA A 150 3.41 4.36 -0.01
CA ALA A 150 3.89 2.99 -0.06
C ALA A 150 3.35 2.15 1.12
N THR A 151 3.37 2.72 2.33
CA THR A 151 2.85 2.03 3.52
C THR A 151 1.34 1.78 3.43
N ILE A 152 0.58 2.77 2.98
CA ILE A 152 -0.87 2.64 2.79
C ILE A 152 -1.19 1.59 1.72
N LYS A 153 -0.50 1.61 0.57
CA LYS A 153 -0.71 0.60 -0.48
C LYS A 153 -0.36 -0.80 0.03
N ILE A 154 0.74 -0.98 0.74
CA ILE A 154 1.08 -2.28 1.33
C ILE A 154 0.06 -2.72 2.39
N TYR A 155 -0.51 -1.79 3.16
CA TYR A 155 -1.63 -2.09 4.04
C TYR A 155 -2.85 -2.59 3.26
N LEU A 156 -3.27 -1.88 2.21
CA LEU A 156 -4.41 -2.25 1.37
C LEU A 156 -4.17 -3.56 0.61
N PHE A 157 -2.95 -3.81 0.14
CA PHE A 157 -2.57 -5.08 -0.48
C PHE A 157 -2.75 -6.25 0.49
N ASN A 158 -2.35 -6.09 1.76
CA ASN A 158 -2.59 -7.12 2.77
C ASN A 158 -4.08 -7.36 3.02
N VAL A 159 -4.92 -6.34 2.91
CA VAL A 159 -6.39 -6.50 2.97
C VAL A 159 -6.88 -7.27 1.74
N ALA A 160 -6.39 -6.94 0.55
CA ALA A 160 -6.73 -7.63 -0.69
C ALA A 160 -6.33 -9.12 -0.65
N VAL A 161 -5.15 -9.45 -0.13
CA VAL A 161 -4.70 -10.84 0.04
C VAL A 161 -5.60 -11.59 1.03
N LYS A 162 -5.97 -10.99 2.16
CA LYS A 162 -6.94 -11.60 3.09
C LYS A 162 -8.29 -11.85 2.43
N TYR A 163 -8.74 -10.93 1.58
CA TYR A 163 -9.96 -11.10 0.80
C TYR A 163 -9.85 -12.30 -0.15
N VAL A 164 -8.74 -12.46 -0.88
CA VAL A 164 -8.49 -13.62 -1.76
C VAL A 164 -8.61 -14.93 -0.98
N PHE A 165 -7.90 -15.06 0.15
CA PHE A 165 -7.96 -16.29 0.96
C PHE A 165 -9.35 -16.53 1.55
N GLY A 166 -10.03 -15.49 2.04
CA GLY A 166 -11.39 -15.61 2.56
C GLY A 166 -12.38 -16.06 1.49
N ALA A 167 -12.28 -15.50 0.29
CA ALA A 167 -13.10 -15.89 -0.86
C ALA A 167 -12.85 -17.34 -1.27
N ALA A 168 -11.58 -17.77 -1.33
CA ALA A 168 -11.21 -19.14 -1.68
C ALA A 168 -11.74 -20.16 -0.66
N ILE A 169 -11.61 -19.88 0.64
CA ILE A 169 -12.15 -20.73 1.71
C ILE A 169 -13.67 -20.81 1.62
N LEU A 170 -14.34 -19.67 1.44
CA LEU A 170 -15.80 -19.63 1.34
C LEU A 170 -16.31 -20.41 0.14
N TYR A 171 -15.66 -20.27 -1.02
CA TYR A 171 -15.98 -21.06 -2.21
C TYR A 171 -15.79 -22.56 -1.96
N PHE A 172 -14.67 -22.97 -1.36
CA PHE A 172 -14.43 -24.38 -1.02
C PHE A 172 -15.51 -24.95 -0.10
N ILE A 173 -15.95 -24.19 0.91
CA ILE A 173 -17.04 -24.61 1.81
C ILE A 173 -18.34 -24.79 1.03
N ILE A 174 -18.69 -23.86 0.14
CA ILE A 174 -19.92 -23.94 -0.66
C ILE A 174 -19.89 -25.19 -1.55
N VAL A 175 -18.79 -25.44 -2.26
CA VAL A 175 -18.66 -26.59 -3.17
C VAL A 175 -18.64 -27.93 -2.44
N THR A 176 -18.14 -27.99 -1.21
CA THR A 176 -18.06 -29.25 -0.43
C THR A 176 -19.28 -29.51 0.47
N ALA A 177 -20.08 -28.49 0.77
CA ALA A 177 -21.29 -28.60 1.57
C ALA A 177 -22.57 -28.84 0.75
N LEU A 178 -22.51 -28.62 -0.57
CA LEU A 178 -23.52 -28.99 -1.57
C LEU A 178 -23.22 -30.39 -2.13
#